data_AF-A0A8F1MB08-F1
#
_entry.id   AF-A0A8F1MB08-F1
#
_cell.length_a   1.000
_cell.length_b   1.000
_cell.length_c   1.000
_cell.angle_alpha   90.00
_cell.angle_beta   90.00
_cell.angle_gamma   90.00
#
_symmetry.space_group_name_H-M   'P 1'
#
loop_
_entity.id
_entity.type
_entity.pdbx_description
1 polymer ?
#
loop_
_entity_poly.entity_id
_entity_poly.type
_entity_poly.pdbx_seq_one_letter_code
_entity_poly.pdbx_strand_id
1 'polypeptide(L)'
;MVPEDYVLDEKRRSVALTDEGVEKVQKLLGIKNLYTPDHVRSVYHMDQALRAQTLFKRDKDYVVTNDGEVIIVDEHTGRLMQGNRYNEGLHQAIEAKRRRTSTARKHDPSDNFIPELLPAVQ
;
A
#
# COMPACT_ATOMS: atom_id res chain seq x y z
N MET A 1 2.98 -10.76 -5.87
CA MET A 1 4.44 -10.61 -6.00
C MET A 1 5.11 -11.20 -4.78
N VAL A 2 6.19 -11.94 -4.99
CA VAL A 2 7.13 -12.44 -3.98
C VAL A 2 8.41 -11.57 -4.02
N PRO A 3 9.28 -11.61 -3.00
CA PRO A 3 10.46 -10.75 -2.93
C PRO A 3 11.38 -10.79 -4.16
N GLU A 4 11.43 -11.92 -4.87
CA GLU A 4 12.25 -12.10 -6.07
C GLU A 4 11.70 -11.36 -7.30
N ASP A 5 10.41 -11.01 -7.29
CA ASP A 5 9.74 -10.31 -8.40
C ASP A 5 10.11 -8.80 -8.44
N TYR A 6 10.80 -8.26 -7.42
CA TYR A 6 11.13 -6.83 -7.34
C TYR A 6 12.41 -6.53 -6.55
N VAL A 7 13.02 -5.39 -6.86
CA VAL A 7 14.14 -4.83 -6.09
C VAL A 7 13.61 -3.68 -5.24
N LEU A 8 13.83 -3.76 -3.92
CA LEU A 8 13.46 -2.74 -2.95
C LEU A 8 14.70 -2.00 -2.45
N ASP A 9 14.70 -0.67 -2.59
CA ASP A 9 15.69 0.20 -1.95
C ASP A 9 14.98 1.00 -0.85
N GLU A 10 15.08 0.53 0.39
CA GLU A 10 14.44 1.18 1.54
C GLU A 10 15.06 2.55 1.82
N LYS A 11 16.37 2.73 1.57
CA LYS A 11 17.07 3.99 1.80
C LYS A 11 16.58 5.06 0.84
N ARG A 12 16.34 4.69 -0.42
CA ARG A 12 15.80 5.60 -1.45
C ARG A 12 14.28 5.59 -1.52
N ARG A 13 13.61 4.79 -0.69
CA ARG A 13 12.16 4.53 -0.71
C ARG A 13 11.65 4.25 -2.13
N SER A 14 12.35 3.41 -2.88
CA SER A 14 12.00 3.02 -4.25
C SER A 14 11.83 1.50 -4.39
N VAL A 15 11.01 1.11 -5.36
CA VAL A 15 10.81 -0.29 -5.73
C VAL A 15 10.66 -0.39 -7.24
N ALA A 16 11.27 -1.40 -7.85
CA ALA A 16 11.18 -1.68 -9.28
C ALA A 16 11.01 -3.19 -9.50
N LEU A 17 10.29 -3.59 -10.53
CA LEU A 17 10.20 -5.01 -10.90
C LEU A 17 11.56 -5.53 -11.41
N THR A 18 11.84 -6.80 -11.11
CA THR A 18 12.88 -7.56 -11.82
C THR A 18 12.36 -8.00 -13.19
N ASP A 19 13.25 -8.48 -14.06
CA ASP A 19 12.85 -9.05 -15.36
C ASP A 19 11.84 -10.21 -15.17
N GLU A 20 12.06 -11.06 -14.17
CA GLU A 20 11.12 -12.13 -13.79
C GLU A 20 9.77 -11.58 -13.32
N GLY A 21 9.78 -10.50 -12.53
CA GLY A 21 8.58 -9.79 -12.11
C GLY A 21 7.80 -9.22 -13.29
N VAL A 22 8.49 -8.62 -14.27
CA VAL A 22 7.88 -8.12 -15.51
C VAL A 22 7.24 -9.26 -16.29
N GLU A 23 7.94 -10.37 -16.50
CA GLU A 23 7.38 -11.54 -17.18
C GLU A 23 6.12 -12.07 -16.50
N LYS A 24 6.12 -12.12 -15.17
CA LYS A 24 4.98 -12.58 -14.38
C LYS A 24 3.77 -11.67 -14.55
N VAL A 25 3.96 -10.35 -14.52
CA VAL A 25 2.90 -9.37 -14.80
C VAL A 25 2.34 -9.57 -16.20
N GLN A 26 3.22 -9.69 -17.20
CA GLN A 26 2.81 -9.89 -18.59
C GLN A 26 1.94 -11.14 -18.76
N LYS A 27 2.33 -12.26 -18.13
CA LYS A 27 1.56 -13.50 -18.09
C LYS A 27 0.20 -13.32 -17.41
N LEU A 28 0.15 -12.60 -16.28
CA LEU A 28 -1.09 -12.32 -15.56
C LEU A 28 -2.07 -11.44 -16.34
N LEU A 29 -1.55 -10.49 -17.11
CA LEU A 29 -2.35 -9.57 -17.92
C LEU A 29 -2.65 -10.12 -19.32
N GLY A 30 -2.00 -11.22 -19.74
CA GLY A 30 -2.14 -11.77 -21.08
C GLY A 30 -1.55 -10.89 -22.18
N ILE A 31 -0.51 -10.11 -21.87
CA ILE A 31 0.13 -9.16 -22.80
C ILE A 31 1.55 -9.59 -23.15
N LYS A 32 2.04 -9.14 -24.31
CA LYS A 32 3.39 -9.49 -24.79
C LYS A 32 4.48 -8.56 -24.28
N ASN A 33 4.16 -7.27 -24.14
CA ASN A 33 5.10 -6.25 -23.71
C ASN A 33 4.40 -5.24 -22.81
N LEU A 34 4.81 -5.20 -21.54
CA LEU A 34 4.27 -4.32 -20.51
C LEU A 34 4.55 -2.84 -20.79
N TYR A 35 5.66 -2.52 -21.46
CA TYR A 35 6.15 -1.15 -21.65
C TYR A 35 5.74 -0.55 -23.01
N THR A 36 4.53 -0.89 -23.48
CA THR A 36 3.95 -0.28 -24.69
C THR A 36 3.09 0.94 -24.32
N PRO A 37 2.92 1.90 -25.25
CA PRO A 37 2.05 3.07 -25.03
C PRO A 37 0.62 2.72 -24.56
N ASP A 38 0.09 1.59 -25.03
CA ASP A 38 -1.24 1.10 -24.69
C ASP A 38 -1.40 0.71 -23.21
N HIS A 39 -0.29 0.46 -22.51
CA HIS A 39 -0.28 -0.04 -21.14
C HIS A 39 0.30 0.95 -20.13
N VAL A 40 0.71 2.15 -20.54
CA VAL A 40 1.34 3.16 -19.66
C VAL A 40 0.54 3.41 -18.39
N ARG A 41 -0.79 3.54 -18.48
CA ARG A 41 -1.66 3.72 -17.32
C ARG A 41 -1.69 2.49 -16.40
N SER A 42 -1.75 1.30 -16.99
CA SER A 42 -1.73 0.04 -16.23
C SER A 42 -0.42 -0.14 -15.48
N VAL A 43 0.71 0.16 -16.14
CA VAL A 43 2.05 0.16 -15.54
C VAL A 43 2.10 1.14 -14.38
N TYR A 44 1.64 2.36 -14.58
CA TYR A 44 1.60 3.36 -13.52
C TYR A 44 0.82 2.87 -12.29
N HIS A 45 -0.40 2.35 -12.47
CA HIS A 45 -1.19 1.83 -11.35
C HIS A 45 -0.54 0.62 -10.67
N MET A 46 0.09 -0.25 -11.45
CA MET A 46 0.85 -1.39 -10.93
C MET A 46 2.03 -0.92 -10.08
N ASP A 47 2.79 0.08 -10.53
CA ASP A 47 3.92 0.63 -9.77
C ASP A 47 3.45 1.25 -8.45
N GLN A 48 2.33 1.99 -8.45
CA GLN A 48 1.75 2.51 -7.21
C GLN A 48 1.26 1.41 -6.28
N ALA A 49 0.67 0.33 -6.82
CA ALA A 49 0.27 -0.83 -6.04
C ALA A 49 1.48 -1.55 -5.42
N LEU A 50 2.57 -1.68 -6.18
CA LEU A 50 3.82 -2.27 -5.71
C LEU A 50 4.43 -1.43 -4.59
N ARG A 51 4.55 -0.10 -4.78
CA ARG A 51 4.99 0.84 -3.74
C ARG A 51 4.13 0.74 -2.48
N ALA A 52 2.80 0.80 -2.62
CA ALA A 52 1.88 0.66 -1.50
C ALA A 52 2.06 -0.68 -0.76
N GLN A 53 2.32 -1.77 -1.50
CA GLN A 53 2.54 -3.09 -0.92
C GLN A 53 3.87 -3.18 -0.14
N THR A 54 4.95 -2.69 -0.72
CA THR A 54 6.32 -2.93 -0.23
C THR A 54 6.80 -1.85 0.74
N LEU A 55 6.61 -0.57 0.40
CA LEU A 55 7.17 0.57 1.12
C LEU A 55 6.28 1.11 2.24
N PHE A 56 4.96 0.95 2.13
CA PHE A 56 4.01 1.55 3.07
C PHE A 56 3.41 0.49 4.00
N LYS A 57 3.71 0.63 5.29
CA LYS A 57 3.30 -0.28 6.36
C LYS A 57 2.20 0.36 7.20
N ARG A 58 1.20 -0.46 7.53
CA ARG A 58 0.15 -0.10 8.48
C ARG A 58 0.78 0.08 9.86
N ASP A 59 0.25 1.02 10.63
CA ASP A 59 0.66 1.35 12.01
C ASP A 59 2.10 1.91 12.11
N LYS A 60 2.69 2.26 10.96
CA LYS A 60 3.98 2.98 10.86
C LYS A 60 3.88 4.17 9.91
N ASP A 61 3.53 3.92 8.64
CA ASP A 61 3.40 4.97 7.63
C ASP A 61 1.97 5.52 7.57
N TYR A 62 0.97 4.67 7.84
CA TYR A 62 -0.44 5.04 7.86
C TYR A 62 -1.24 4.19 8.86
N VAL A 63 -2.38 4.71 9.30
CA VAL A 63 -3.40 3.96 10.05
C VAL A 63 -4.69 3.88 9.24
N VAL A 64 -5.59 2.98 9.65
CA VAL A 64 -6.92 2.84 9.04
C VAL A 64 -7.96 3.06 10.12
N THR A 65 -8.85 4.02 9.92
CA THR A 65 -9.94 4.29 10.85
C THR A 65 -10.97 3.16 10.84
N ASN A 66 -11.86 3.15 11.84
CA ASN A 66 -12.97 2.21 11.90
C ASN A 66 -13.90 2.33 10.68
N ASP A 67 -14.01 3.54 10.11
CA ASP A 67 -14.79 3.82 8.90
C ASP A 67 -14.05 3.44 7.61
N GLY A 68 -12.82 2.94 7.72
CA GLY A 68 -12.02 2.47 6.60
C GLY A 68 -11.20 3.54 5.89
N GLU A 69 -11.07 4.74 6.46
CA GLU A 69 -10.25 5.83 5.92
C GLU A 69 -8.77 5.57 6.21
N VAL A 70 -7.91 5.86 5.23
CA VAL A 70 -6.45 5.81 5.39
C VAL A 70 -5.96 7.17 5.88
N ILE A 71 -5.35 7.22 7.05
CA ILE A 71 -4.74 8.44 7.61
C ILE A 71 -3.22 8.28 7.64
N ILE A 72 -2.51 9.29 7.16
CA ILE A 72 -1.04 9.33 7.13
C ILE A 72 -0.50 9.55 8.54
N VAL A 73 0.56 8.81 8.89
CA VAL A 73 1.32 9.02 10.13
C VAL A 73 2.57 9.81 9.81
N ASP A 74 2.79 10.91 10.51
CA ASP A 74 4.04 11.68 10.43
C ASP A 74 5.19 10.86 11.02
N GLU A 75 6.24 10.64 10.24
CA GLU A 75 7.35 9.74 10.62
C GLU A 75 8.20 10.24 11.79
N HIS A 76 8.19 11.55 12.07
CA HIS A 76 9.02 12.16 13.11
C HIS A 76 8.29 12.22 14.45
N THR A 77 6.99 12.51 14.41
CA THR A 77 6.18 12.83 15.60
C THR A 77 5.12 11.78 15.91
N GLY A 78 4.81 10.89 14.97
CA GLY A 78 3.70 9.94 15.07
C GLY A 78 2.32 10.58 14.98
N ARG A 79 2.22 11.88 14.66
CA ARG A 79 0.95 12.59 14.55
C ARG A 79 0.14 12.09 13.36
N LEU A 80 -1.17 12.00 13.55
CA LEU A 80 -2.12 11.67 12.49
C LEU A 80 -2.40 12.90 11.64
N MET A 81 -2.04 12.83 10.35
CA MET A 81 -2.20 13.92 9.40
C MET A 81 -3.55 13.85 8.68
N GLN A 82 -4.64 14.10 9.40
CA GLN A 82 -6.00 14.06 8.85
C GLN A 82 -6.18 14.99 7.64
N GLY A 83 -6.98 14.56 6.66
CA GLY A 83 -7.22 15.30 5.41
C GLY A 83 -6.06 15.28 4.40
N ASN A 84 -4.87 14.80 4.77
CA ASN A 84 -3.75 14.67 3.85
C ASN A 84 -3.84 13.38 3.04
N ARG A 85 -3.45 13.44 1.77
CA ARG A 85 -3.38 12.28 0.88
C ARG A 85 -1.99 12.15 0.29
N TYR A 86 -1.57 10.91 0.06
CA TYR A 86 -0.39 10.67 -0.75
C TYR A 86 -0.70 11.01 -2.21
N ASN A 87 0.29 11.57 -2.89
CA ASN A 87 0.17 11.99 -4.28
C ASN A 87 0.21 10.78 -5.25
N GLU A 88 0.08 11.07 -6.55
CA GLU A 88 0.39 10.11 -7.62
C GLU A 88 -0.41 8.80 -7.59
N GLY A 89 -1.66 8.82 -7.09
CA GLY A 89 -2.47 7.60 -7.02
C GLY A 89 -2.07 6.62 -5.90
N LEU A 90 -1.03 6.94 -5.13
CA LEU A 90 -0.50 6.05 -4.09
C LEU A 90 -1.50 5.87 -2.94
N HIS A 91 -2.22 6.93 -2.58
CA HIS A 91 -3.22 6.85 -1.51
C HIS A 91 -4.35 5.88 -1.89
N GLN A 92 -4.83 5.95 -3.13
CA GLN A 92 -5.81 5.01 -3.67
C GLN A 92 -5.25 3.57 -3.71
N ALA A 93 -3.97 3.40 -4.01
CA ALA A 93 -3.34 2.08 -3.98
C ALA A 93 -3.28 1.50 -2.55
N ILE A 94 -3.02 2.32 -1.53
CA ILE A 94 -3.04 1.90 -0.11
C ILE A 94 -4.46 1.53 0.34
N GLU A 95 -5.47 2.35 -0.01
CA GLU A 95 -6.87 2.04 0.24
C GLU A 95 -7.27 0.69 -0.40
N ALA A 96 -6.89 0.47 -1.67
CA ALA A 96 -7.17 -0.76 -2.39
C ALA A 96 -6.47 -1.99 -1.75
N LYS A 97 -5.21 -1.85 -1.33
CA LYS A 97 -4.46 -2.88 -0.58
C LYS A 97 -5.23 -3.30 0.68
N ARG A 98 -5.72 -2.33 1.45
CA ARG A 98 -6.43 -2.59 2.72
C ARG A 98 -7.76 -3.31 2.52
N ARG A 99 -8.53 -2.93 1.50
CA ARG A 99 -9.82 -3.56 1.19
C ARG A 99 -9.69 -5.06 0.92
N ARG A 100 -8.59 -5.52 0.31
CA ARG A 100 -8.34 -6.96 0.14
C ARG A 100 -8.05 -7.66 1.47
N THR A 101 -7.30 -7.03 2.38
CA THR A 101 -7.00 -7.62 3.69
C THR A 101 -8.21 -7.65 4.63
N SER A 102 -9.17 -6.71 4.53
CA SER A 102 -10.36 -6.72 5.40
C SER A 102 -11.30 -7.87 5.06
N THR A 103 -11.55 -8.13 3.78
CA THR A 103 -12.38 -9.28 3.35
C THR A 103 -11.76 -10.62 3.77
N ALA A 104 -10.43 -10.74 3.80
CA ALA A 104 -9.73 -11.94 4.26
C ALA A 104 -9.69 -12.11 5.79
N ARG A 105 -9.83 -11.03 6.58
CA ARG A 105 -9.75 -11.06 8.06
C ARG A 105 -11.10 -11.10 8.79
N LYS A 106 -12.25 -11.05 8.11
CA LYS A 106 -13.57 -11.18 8.78
C LYS A 106 -13.82 -12.55 9.46
N HIS A 107 -12.79 -13.39 9.58
CA HIS A 107 -12.83 -14.70 10.22
C HIS A 107 -11.67 -14.93 11.21
N ASP A 108 -11.09 -13.88 11.79
CA ASP A 108 -10.08 -14.00 12.87
C ASP A 108 -10.62 -13.44 14.20
N PRO A 109 -10.97 -14.30 15.18
CA PRO A 109 -11.45 -13.90 16.51
C PRO A 109 -10.37 -13.27 17.41
N SER A 110 -9.11 -13.17 16.97
CA SER A 110 -7.99 -12.72 17.80
C SER A 110 -7.59 -11.24 17.63
N ASP A 111 -8.22 -10.50 16.70
CA ASP A 111 -8.05 -9.04 16.53
C ASP A 111 -8.80 -8.28 17.67
N ASN A 112 -8.42 -8.54 18.92
CA ASN A 112 -8.80 -7.75 20.09
C ASN A 112 -8.05 -6.42 20.04
N PHE A 113 -8.73 -5.40 19.51
CA PHE A 113 -8.33 -4.00 19.63
C PHE A 113 -8.29 -3.63 21.11
N ILE A 114 -7.19 -3.03 21.59
CA ILE A 114 -7.15 -2.34 22.89
C ILE A 114 -7.45 -0.87 22.60
N PRO A 115 -8.63 -0.32 22.98
CA PRO A 115 -8.86 1.10 22.98
C PRO A 115 -8.67 1.62 24.40
N GLU A 116 -7.45 2.02 24.76
CA GLU A 116 -7.25 2.80 25.97
C GLU A 116 -6.20 3.88 25.71
N LEU A 117 -6.46 5.07 26.29
CA LEU A 117 -5.66 6.30 26.31
C LEU A 117 -6.01 7.38 25.26
N LEU A 118 -7.17 8.01 25.47
CA LEU A 118 -7.19 9.48 25.48
C LEU A 118 -7.54 9.93 26.92
N PRO A 119 -6.73 10.77 27.57
CA PRO A 119 -7.05 11.29 28.89
C PRO A 119 -8.19 12.31 28.76
N ALA A 120 -9.07 12.28 29.76
CA ALA A 120 -10.11 13.29 29.97
C ALA A 120 -9.51 14.70 29.89
N VAL A 121 -10.11 15.54 29.05
CA VAL A 121 -9.96 17.00 29.12
C VAL A 121 -11.36 17.56 29.40
N GLN A 122 -11.46 18.08 30.63
CA GLN A 122 -12.48 18.89 31.31
C GLN A 122 -13.79 19.21 30.59
#